data_AF-A0AAD0HPW4-F1
#
_entry.id   AF-A0AAD0HPW4-F1
#
_cell.length_a   1.000
_cell.length_b   1.000
_cell.length_c   1.000
_cell.angle_alpha   90.00
_cell.angle_beta   90.00
_cell.angle_gamma   90.00
#
_symmetry.space_group_name_H-M   'P 1'
#
loop_
_entity.id
_entity.type
_entity.pdbx_description
1 polymer ?
#
loop_
_entity_poly.entity_id
_entity_poly.type
_entity_poly.pdbx_seq_one_letter_code
_entity_poly.pdbx_strand_id
1 'polypeptide(L)'
;MEIKEPKPFEVNDKAHADLFNDMVKVLLENDHGLIEQFLKHTNDARVHASEAEKKKWNDSQSYKITADSGRQLINVSADGRIFDAIKDKGTCTFYAAAGVEDSPASSNVSIRGLQTVGQENIGSGFAIDSSGNAYFFYYHTGHMSITWTKLPTERDRNRWDNGQLVKITQDDGKPFYHGFASETDYNALTETGMYLIYNTGVNGPSPSYNRVFLLVMSYGTTLVQIAYESVYGKNTYFRVLRHNAQSWTPWEKQITLSDVLEGSWETPKEIKGNWKEYDPINLPVKYRKNLLGEVEIVGAIKGGILGNNPVFILPEEYRPQQAIHFVGIASSIGTPGVPQFHRTLIDKNGNVCVQSSSNNANPTEFITFGFKFSTR
;
A
#
# COMPACT_ATOMS: atom_id res chain seq x y z
N MET A 1 -31.04 21.07 -78.17
CA MET A 1 -30.67 20.02 -79.16
C MET A 1 -31.69 20.11 -80.27
N GLU A 2 -31.27 20.14 -81.53
CA GLU A 2 -32.15 20.33 -82.68
C GLU A 2 -32.11 19.05 -83.53
N ILE A 3 -33.28 18.45 -83.78
CA ILE A 3 -33.39 17.26 -84.66
C ILE A 3 -33.33 17.75 -86.09
N LYS A 4 -32.44 17.14 -86.88
CA LYS A 4 -32.32 17.44 -88.31
C LYS A 4 -33.20 16.48 -89.08
N GLU A 5 -34.19 17.01 -89.79
CA GLU A 5 -35.01 16.22 -90.69
C GLU A 5 -34.29 16.05 -92.04
N PRO A 6 -33.93 14.81 -92.44
CA PRO A 6 -33.37 14.57 -93.75
C PRO A 6 -34.44 14.78 -94.84
N LYS A 7 -34.00 15.12 -96.06
CA LYS A 7 -34.91 15.23 -97.19
C LYS A 7 -35.55 13.85 -97.51
N PRO A 8 -36.80 13.81 -97.98
CA PRO A 8 -37.43 12.58 -98.44
C PRO A 8 -36.56 11.87 -99.47
N PHE A 9 -36.45 10.55 -99.35
CA PHE A 9 -35.76 9.73 -100.32
C PHE A 9 -36.68 9.51 -101.53
N GLU A 10 -36.22 9.91 -102.72
CA GLU A 10 -36.99 9.81 -103.97
C GLU A 10 -36.25 8.94 -104.99
N VAL A 11 -36.89 7.84 -105.41
CA VAL A 11 -36.43 6.95 -106.49
C VAL A 11 -37.63 6.50 -107.34
N ASN A 12 -37.35 5.97 -108.54
CA ASN A 12 -38.41 5.50 -109.45
C ASN A 12 -39.29 4.37 -108.84
N ASP A 13 -38.74 3.58 -107.90
CA ASP A 13 -39.49 2.58 -107.15
C ASP A 13 -40.15 3.20 -105.92
N LYS A 14 -41.41 3.58 -106.11
CA LYS A 14 -42.20 4.26 -105.09
C LYS A 14 -42.42 3.42 -103.83
N ALA A 15 -42.60 2.11 -103.94
CA ALA A 15 -42.94 1.27 -102.80
C ALA A 15 -41.76 1.13 -101.81
N HIS A 16 -40.53 0.99 -102.32
CA HIS A 16 -39.34 0.96 -101.48
C HIS A 16 -38.98 2.35 -100.93
N ALA A 17 -39.20 3.40 -101.71
CA ALA A 17 -39.03 4.78 -101.25
C ALA A 17 -39.97 5.09 -100.08
N ASP A 18 -41.25 4.70 -100.21
CA ASP A 18 -42.27 4.89 -99.16
C ASP A 18 -41.88 4.14 -97.88
N LEU A 19 -41.45 2.87 -97.96
CA LEU A 19 -41.03 2.08 -96.79
C LEU A 19 -39.82 2.68 -96.06
N PHE A 20 -38.83 3.18 -96.81
CA PHE A 20 -37.67 3.85 -96.23
C PHE A 20 -38.06 5.16 -95.55
N ASN A 21 -38.89 5.97 -96.20
CA ASN A 21 -39.39 7.23 -95.64
C ASN A 21 -40.26 6.99 -94.39
N ASP A 22 -41.05 5.91 -94.35
CA ASP A 22 -41.82 5.49 -93.17
C ASP A 22 -40.90 5.09 -92.00
N MET A 23 -39.83 4.34 -92.25
CA MET A 23 -38.83 4.02 -91.23
C MET A 23 -38.15 5.29 -90.70
N VAL A 24 -37.74 6.20 -91.59
CA VAL A 24 -37.14 7.50 -91.21
C VAL A 24 -38.13 8.30 -90.36
N LYS A 25 -39.41 8.27 -90.69
CA LYS A 25 -40.46 8.92 -89.89
C LYS A 25 -40.55 8.35 -88.48
N VAL A 26 -40.53 7.02 -88.32
CA VAL A 26 -40.52 6.38 -86.98
C VAL A 26 -39.28 6.76 -86.18
N LEU A 27 -38.11 6.86 -86.83
CA LEU A 27 -36.87 7.31 -86.15
C LEU A 27 -36.98 8.77 -85.69
N LEU A 28 -37.52 9.66 -86.55
CA LEU A 28 -37.77 11.05 -86.17
C LEU A 28 -38.77 11.15 -85.03
N GLU A 29 -39.87 10.39 -85.06
CA GLU A 29 -40.84 10.31 -83.96
C GLU A 29 -40.19 9.86 -82.65
N ASN A 30 -39.31 8.86 -82.69
CA ASN A 30 -38.55 8.40 -81.53
C ASN A 30 -37.57 9.46 -81.02
N ASP A 31 -36.83 10.12 -81.90
CA ASP A 31 -35.88 11.17 -81.54
C ASP A 31 -36.62 12.36 -80.92
N HIS A 32 -37.74 12.78 -81.49
CA HIS A 32 -38.61 13.82 -80.93
C HIS A 32 -39.12 13.40 -79.55
N GLY A 33 -39.61 12.16 -79.40
CA GLY A 33 -40.03 11.61 -78.13
C GLY A 33 -38.91 11.57 -77.07
N LEU A 34 -37.69 11.22 -77.47
CA LEU A 34 -36.51 11.23 -76.59
C LEU A 34 -36.13 12.65 -76.17
N ILE A 35 -36.15 13.60 -77.11
CA ILE A 35 -35.88 15.01 -76.80
C ILE A 35 -36.95 15.55 -75.84
N GLU A 36 -38.23 15.25 -76.08
CA GLU A 36 -39.31 15.63 -75.16
C GLU A 36 -39.08 15.06 -73.76
N GLN A 37 -38.68 13.79 -73.64
CA GLN A 37 -38.35 13.16 -72.37
C GLN A 37 -37.12 13.79 -71.70
N PHE A 38 -36.05 14.07 -72.45
CA PHE A 38 -34.85 14.72 -71.92
C PHE A 38 -35.12 16.16 -71.51
N LEU A 39 -35.90 16.93 -72.28
CA LEU A 39 -36.31 18.28 -71.91
C LEU A 39 -37.18 18.24 -70.65
N LYS A 40 -38.10 17.28 -70.56
CA LYS A 40 -38.91 17.07 -69.36
C LYS A 40 -38.06 16.74 -68.14
N HIS A 41 -37.04 15.89 -68.28
CA HIS A 41 -36.11 15.53 -67.19
C HIS A 41 -35.15 16.68 -66.83
N THR A 42 -34.59 17.37 -67.82
CA THR A 42 -33.68 18.52 -67.63
C THR A 42 -34.40 19.70 -66.97
N ASN A 43 -35.66 19.92 -67.32
CA ASN A 43 -36.51 20.95 -66.72
C ASN A 43 -37.21 20.47 -65.43
N ASP A 44 -37.04 19.20 -65.03
CA ASP A 44 -37.51 18.73 -63.73
C ASP A 44 -36.54 19.20 -62.64
N ALA A 45 -36.95 20.24 -61.92
CA ALA A 45 -36.17 20.79 -60.82
C ALA A 45 -36.11 19.86 -59.58
N ARG A 46 -36.77 18.69 -59.60
CA ARG A 46 -36.71 17.70 -58.53
C ARG A 46 -35.37 16.96 -58.60
N VAL A 47 -34.44 17.36 -57.73
CA VAL A 47 -33.17 16.64 -57.52
C VAL A 47 -33.48 15.23 -57.00
N HIS A 48 -32.89 14.19 -57.62
CA HIS A 48 -33.07 12.78 -57.19
C HIS A 48 -32.59 12.52 -55.76
N ALA A 49 -31.52 13.20 -55.34
CA ALA A 49 -31.07 13.32 -53.96
C ALA A 49 -30.15 14.55 -53.84
N SER A 50 -30.38 15.39 -52.85
CA SER A 50 -29.55 16.56 -52.58
C SER A 50 -28.23 16.19 -51.88
N GLU A 51 -27.23 17.06 -51.98
CA GLU A 51 -25.99 16.92 -51.19
C GLU A 51 -26.26 16.90 -49.68
N ALA A 52 -27.30 17.62 -49.21
CA ALA A 52 -27.73 17.60 -47.82
C ALA A 52 -28.31 16.22 -47.41
N GLU A 53 -29.09 15.57 -48.27
CA GLU A 53 -29.62 14.22 -48.01
C GLU A 53 -28.52 13.16 -48.03
N LYS A 54 -27.61 13.21 -49.00
CA LYS A 54 -26.43 12.33 -49.04
C LYS A 54 -25.59 12.48 -47.77
N LYS A 55 -25.33 13.73 -47.35
CA LYS A 55 -24.61 14.01 -46.10
C LYS A 55 -25.37 13.46 -44.90
N LYS A 56 -26.68 13.67 -44.81
CA LYS A 56 -27.52 13.13 -43.73
C LYS A 56 -27.40 11.61 -43.64
N TRP A 57 -27.47 10.88 -44.76
CA TRP A 57 -27.34 9.42 -44.76
C TRP A 57 -25.93 8.96 -44.38
N ASN A 58 -24.90 9.60 -44.92
CA ASN A 58 -23.50 9.27 -44.62
C ASN A 58 -23.16 9.50 -43.14
N ASP A 59 -23.75 10.52 -42.51
CA ASP A 59 -23.56 10.82 -41.09
C ASP A 59 -24.53 10.02 -40.18
N SER A 60 -25.50 9.30 -40.75
CA SER A 60 -26.49 8.54 -40.00
C SER A 60 -26.01 7.11 -39.71
N GLN A 61 -26.48 6.57 -38.59
CA GLN A 61 -26.42 5.13 -38.35
C GLN A 61 -27.29 4.40 -39.38
N SER A 62 -26.66 3.87 -40.42
CA SER A 62 -27.36 3.20 -41.54
C SER A 62 -27.61 1.71 -41.30
N TYR A 63 -26.99 1.12 -40.27
CA TYR A 63 -27.24 -0.26 -39.83
C TYR A 63 -28.15 -0.28 -38.60
N LYS A 64 -29.20 -1.10 -38.62
CA LYS A 64 -30.16 -1.15 -37.51
C LYS A 64 -29.55 -1.89 -36.30
N ILE A 65 -29.43 -1.19 -35.16
CA ILE A 65 -28.85 -1.73 -33.90
C ILE A 65 -29.91 -1.99 -32.81
N THR A 66 -31.06 -1.32 -32.89
CA THR A 66 -32.23 -1.43 -32.01
C THR A 66 -33.50 -1.50 -32.85
N ALA A 67 -34.62 -1.90 -32.26
CA ALA A 67 -35.92 -1.72 -32.90
C ALA A 67 -36.27 -0.22 -32.98
N ASP A 68 -37.08 0.16 -33.97
CA ASP A 68 -37.49 1.56 -34.20
C ASP A 68 -38.32 2.12 -33.04
N SER A 69 -38.87 1.24 -32.20
CA SER A 69 -39.61 1.59 -30.98
C SER A 69 -38.70 1.87 -29.77
N GLY A 70 -37.37 1.92 -29.95
CA GLY A 70 -36.39 2.03 -28.86
C GLY A 70 -36.24 0.76 -28.01
N ARG A 71 -36.76 -0.38 -28.48
CA ARG A 71 -36.58 -1.70 -27.84
C ARG A 71 -35.34 -2.40 -28.39
N GLN A 72 -34.96 -3.52 -27.78
CA GLN A 72 -33.93 -4.39 -28.34
C GLN A 72 -34.26 -4.80 -29.78
N LEU A 73 -33.22 -4.99 -30.61
CA LEU A 73 -33.40 -5.46 -31.98
C LEU A 73 -33.83 -6.92 -32.04
N ILE A 74 -33.24 -7.75 -31.18
CA ILE A 74 -33.40 -9.21 -31.18
C ILE A 74 -34.09 -9.64 -29.90
N ASN A 75 -35.12 -10.48 -30.01
CA ASN A 75 -35.84 -11.04 -28.88
C ASN A 75 -35.71 -12.56 -28.91
N VAL A 76 -35.08 -13.14 -27.89
CA VAL A 76 -34.83 -14.58 -27.76
C VAL A 76 -35.83 -15.14 -26.75
N SER A 77 -36.70 -16.04 -27.22
CA SER A 77 -37.67 -16.77 -26.40
C SER A 77 -36.98 -17.83 -25.53
N ALA A 78 -37.66 -18.34 -24.51
CA ALA A 78 -37.08 -19.28 -23.54
C ALA A 78 -36.60 -20.61 -24.15
N ASP A 79 -37.16 -21.00 -25.30
CA ASP A 79 -36.77 -22.17 -26.10
C ASP A 79 -35.70 -21.87 -27.16
N GLY A 80 -35.26 -20.61 -27.28
CA GLY A 80 -34.22 -20.17 -28.20
C GLY A 80 -32.81 -20.21 -27.61
N ARG A 81 -31.82 -19.81 -28.42
CA ARG A 81 -30.42 -19.66 -28.04
C ARG A 81 -29.91 -18.28 -28.45
N ILE A 82 -29.20 -17.60 -27.54
CA ILE A 82 -28.64 -16.27 -27.77
C ILE A 82 -27.61 -16.33 -28.90
N PHE A 83 -26.73 -17.34 -28.89
CA PHE A 83 -25.70 -17.55 -29.90
C PHE A 83 -26.29 -17.54 -31.32
N ASP A 84 -27.28 -18.40 -31.56
CA ASP A 84 -27.89 -18.53 -32.90
C ASP A 84 -28.63 -17.26 -33.34
N ALA A 85 -29.14 -16.48 -32.39
CA ALA A 85 -29.83 -15.23 -32.69
C ALA A 85 -28.89 -14.10 -33.12
N ILE A 86 -27.64 -14.07 -32.63
CA ILE A 86 -26.70 -12.95 -32.83
C ILE A 86 -25.45 -13.27 -33.66
N LYS A 87 -25.12 -14.56 -33.88
CA LYS A 87 -23.85 -14.99 -34.51
C LYS A 87 -23.57 -14.45 -35.91
N ASP A 88 -24.61 -14.17 -36.68
CA ASP A 88 -24.53 -13.66 -38.06
C ASP A 88 -24.91 -12.18 -38.16
N LYS A 89 -24.91 -11.47 -37.02
CA LYS A 89 -25.28 -10.05 -36.93
C LYS A 89 -24.05 -9.20 -36.67
N GLY A 90 -24.13 -7.94 -37.09
CA GLY A 90 -23.18 -6.92 -36.69
C GLY A 90 -23.43 -6.47 -35.24
N THR A 91 -23.17 -5.20 -34.96
CA THR A 91 -23.55 -4.57 -33.70
C THR A 91 -25.07 -4.64 -33.51
N CYS A 92 -25.55 -5.26 -32.43
CA CYS A 92 -26.99 -5.38 -32.19
C CYS A 92 -27.33 -5.50 -30.71
N THR A 93 -28.52 -5.02 -30.35
CA THR A 93 -29.10 -5.20 -29.01
C THR A 93 -30.00 -6.43 -28.96
N PHE A 94 -29.99 -7.14 -27.84
CA PHE A 94 -30.85 -8.27 -27.63
C PHE A 94 -31.46 -8.30 -26.22
N TYR A 95 -32.57 -9.02 -26.11
CA TYR A 95 -33.17 -9.48 -24.87
C TYR A 95 -33.31 -10.99 -24.96
N ALA A 96 -32.92 -11.70 -23.92
CA ALA A 96 -33.20 -13.11 -23.76
C ALA A 96 -34.11 -13.32 -22.55
N ALA A 97 -35.18 -14.08 -22.76
CA ALA A 97 -36.11 -14.43 -21.69
C ALA A 97 -35.41 -15.25 -20.59
N ALA A 98 -36.02 -15.31 -19.41
CA ALA A 98 -35.60 -16.26 -18.39
C ALA A 98 -35.71 -17.69 -18.93
N GLY A 99 -34.70 -18.51 -18.66
CA GLY A 99 -34.68 -19.94 -19.02
C GLY A 99 -33.99 -20.27 -20.34
N VAL A 100 -33.52 -19.25 -21.08
CA VAL A 100 -32.70 -19.45 -22.29
C VAL A 100 -31.43 -20.23 -21.94
N GLU A 101 -31.20 -21.35 -22.62
CA GLU A 101 -30.19 -22.36 -22.29
C GLU A 101 -28.77 -21.80 -22.20
N ASP A 102 -28.38 -20.96 -23.15
CA ASP A 102 -27.03 -20.41 -23.25
C ASP A 102 -26.88 -19.02 -22.59
N SER A 103 -27.83 -18.65 -21.73
CA SER A 103 -27.73 -17.49 -20.84
C SER A 103 -26.78 -17.78 -19.67
N PRO A 104 -25.92 -16.83 -19.25
CA PRO A 104 -25.05 -17.00 -18.09
C PRO A 104 -25.79 -16.75 -16.76
N ALA A 105 -27.01 -16.22 -16.81
CA ALA A 105 -27.80 -15.90 -15.63
C ALA A 105 -28.56 -17.14 -15.13
N SER A 106 -29.02 -17.10 -13.88
CA SER A 106 -29.89 -18.14 -13.33
C SER A 106 -31.14 -18.34 -14.20
N SER A 107 -31.67 -19.57 -14.26
CA SER A 107 -32.76 -19.96 -15.16
C SER A 107 -34.06 -19.15 -15.00
N ASN A 108 -34.25 -18.44 -13.89
CA ASN A 108 -35.41 -17.57 -13.64
C ASN A 108 -35.14 -16.08 -13.92
N VAL A 109 -34.00 -15.74 -14.53
CA VAL A 109 -33.55 -14.34 -14.73
C VAL A 109 -33.37 -14.06 -16.22
N SER A 110 -34.00 -12.98 -16.69
CA SER A 110 -33.81 -12.49 -18.06
C SER A 110 -32.53 -11.66 -18.19
N ILE A 111 -31.94 -11.64 -19.38
CA ILE A 111 -30.73 -10.86 -19.68
C ILE A 111 -30.95 -9.91 -20.86
N ARG A 112 -30.34 -8.72 -20.80
CA ARG A 112 -30.28 -7.77 -21.91
C ARG A 112 -28.84 -7.53 -22.28
N GLY A 113 -28.54 -7.46 -23.57
CA GLY A 113 -27.16 -7.24 -24.00
C GLY A 113 -27.02 -6.47 -25.30
N LEU A 114 -25.78 -6.11 -25.57
CA LEU A 114 -25.31 -5.46 -26.78
C LEU A 114 -24.11 -6.27 -27.28
N GLN A 115 -24.26 -6.83 -28.48
CA GLN A 115 -23.11 -7.21 -29.29
C GLN A 115 -22.47 -5.94 -29.81
N THR A 116 -21.26 -5.64 -29.36
CA THR A 116 -20.54 -4.42 -29.73
C THR A 116 -19.97 -4.54 -31.14
N VAL A 117 -19.49 -5.72 -31.50
CA VAL A 117 -19.01 -6.05 -32.84
C VAL A 117 -19.39 -7.49 -33.16
N GLY A 118 -19.79 -7.72 -34.40
CA GLY A 118 -20.08 -9.04 -34.90
C GLY A 118 -19.82 -9.12 -36.40
N GLN A 119 -19.36 -10.28 -36.82
CA GLN A 119 -19.30 -10.75 -38.19
C GLN A 119 -19.68 -12.23 -38.17
N GLU A 120 -19.76 -12.87 -39.33
CA GLU A 120 -20.13 -14.28 -39.44
C GLU A 120 -19.31 -15.16 -38.47
N ASN A 121 -20.00 -15.71 -37.46
CA ASN A 121 -19.46 -16.56 -36.40
C ASN A 121 -18.33 -15.97 -35.53
N ILE A 122 -18.13 -14.64 -35.52
CA ILE A 122 -17.21 -13.98 -34.59
C ILE A 122 -17.91 -12.76 -33.98
N GLY A 123 -17.93 -12.64 -32.66
CA GLY A 123 -18.53 -11.49 -32.01
C GLY A 123 -18.14 -11.34 -30.55
N SER A 124 -18.34 -10.15 -30.03
CA SER A 124 -18.16 -9.85 -28.61
C SER A 124 -19.10 -8.75 -28.14
N GLY A 125 -19.34 -8.70 -26.84
CA GLY A 125 -20.23 -7.71 -26.26
C GLY A 125 -20.39 -7.82 -24.76
N PHE A 126 -21.43 -7.15 -24.27
CA PHE A 126 -21.77 -7.09 -22.86
C PHE A 126 -23.24 -7.35 -22.64
N ALA A 127 -23.57 -7.94 -21.50
CA ALA A 127 -24.93 -8.17 -21.09
C ALA A 127 -25.10 -7.98 -19.58
N ILE A 128 -26.31 -7.60 -19.16
CA ILE A 128 -26.68 -7.36 -17.77
C ILE A 128 -27.98 -8.11 -17.50
N ASP A 129 -28.01 -8.86 -16.40
CA ASP A 129 -29.21 -9.55 -15.95
C ASP A 129 -30.10 -8.64 -15.08
N SER A 130 -31.36 -9.02 -14.88
CA SER A 130 -32.30 -8.20 -14.08
C SER A 130 -31.95 -8.12 -12.58
N SER A 131 -30.94 -8.85 -12.11
CA SER A 131 -30.40 -8.78 -10.75
C SER A 131 -29.18 -7.86 -10.64
N GLY A 132 -28.73 -7.26 -11.76
CA GLY A 132 -27.61 -6.33 -11.81
C GLY A 132 -26.24 -6.98 -12.01
N ASN A 133 -26.17 -8.28 -12.29
CA ASN A 133 -24.89 -8.89 -12.65
C ASN A 133 -24.54 -8.53 -14.10
N ALA A 134 -23.28 -8.19 -14.34
CA ALA A 134 -22.75 -7.89 -15.66
C ALA A 134 -21.90 -9.05 -16.19
N TYR A 135 -21.93 -9.22 -17.51
CA TYR A 135 -21.19 -10.26 -18.21
C TYR A 135 -20.56 -9.66 -19.47
N PHE A 136 -19.28 -9.94 -19.67
CA PHE A 136 -18.65 -9.85 -20.98
C PHE A 136 -18.89 -11.17 -21.72
N PHE A 137 -19.01 -11.11 -23.04
CA PHE A 137 -19.12 -12.31 -23.84
C PHE A 137 -18.34 -12.23 -25.14
N TYR A 138 -17.95 -13.40 -25.64
CA TYR A 138 -17.36 -13.53 -26.97
C TYR A 138 -17.62 -14.91 -27.57
N TYR A 139 -17.48 -15.00 -28.88
CA TYR A 139 -17.42 -16.25 -29.63
C TYR A 139 -16.56 -16.05 -30.89
N HIS A 140 -15.95 -17.14 -31.38
CA HIS A 140 -15.08 -17.13 -32.55
C HIS A 140 -15.47 -18.21 -33.56
N THR A 141 -14.86 -18.16 -34.75
CA THR A 141 -15.09 -19.13 -35.82
C THR A 141 -14.96 -20.56 -35.30
N GLY A 142 -15.99 -21.38 -35.51
CA GLY A 142 -16.06 -22.77 -35.06
C GLY A 142 -16.67 -22.96 -33.65
N HIS A 143 -16.94 -21.89 -32.90
CA HIS A 143 -17.71 -22.00 -31.66
C HIS A 143 -19.18 -22.33 -31.97
N MET A 144 -19.82 -23.10 -31.08
CA MET A 144 -21.25 -23.44 -31.15
C MET A 144 -22.07 -22.81 -30.01
N SER A 145 -21.42 -21.96 -29.21
CA SER A 145 -21.99 -21.28 -28.06
C SER A 145 -21.18 -20.02 -27.73
N ILE A 146 -21.78 -19.15 -26.92
CA ILE A 146 -21.12 -17.99 -26.36
C ILE A 146 -20.25 -18.39 -25.17
N THR A 147 -19.05 -17.81 -25.07
CA THR A 147 -18.26 -17.83 -23.86
C THR A 147 -18.59 -16.60 -23.01
N TRP A 148 -19.07 -16.83 -21.80
CA TRP A 148 -19.47 -15.78 -20.87
C TRP A 148 -18.45 -15.60 -19.74
N THR A 149 -18.12 -14.34 -19.45
CA THR A 149 -17.26 -13.95 -18.33
C THR A 149 -18.03 -12.98 -17.43
N LYS A 150 -18.35 -13.39 -16.21
CA LYS A 150 -18.97 -12.51 -15.21
C LYS A 150 -18.00 -11.41 -14.79
N LEU A 151 -18.51 -10.18 -14.66
CA LEU A 151 -17.76 -8.99 -14.25
C LEU A 151 -18.30 -8.45 -12.91
N PRO A 152 -17.43 -8.13 -11.94
CA PRO A 152 -15.99 -8.46 -11.89
C PRO A 152 -15.78 -9.99 -11.82
N THR A 153 -14.61 -10.46 -12.26
CA THR A 153 -14.31 -11.90 -12.19
C THR A 153 -14.21 -12.35 -10.74
N GLU A 154 -14.34 -13.66 -10.49
CA GLU A 154 -14.11 -14.21 -9.14
C GLU A 154 -12.68 -13.94 -8.65
N ARG A 155 -11.71 -13.93 -9.57
CA ARG A 155 -10.32 -13.55 -9.27
C ARG A 155 -10.22 -12.09 -8.82
N ASP A 156 -10.93 -11.18 -9.47
CA ASP A 156 -10.94 -9.76 -9.08
C ASP A 156 -11.58 -9.57 -7.70
N ARG A 157 -12.72 -10.22 -7.46
CA ARG A 157 -13.36 -10.22 -6.13
C ARG A 157 -12.43 -10.76 -5.06
N ASN A 158 -11.85 -11.94 -5.27
CA ASN A 158 -10.89 -12.53 -4.32
C ASN A 158 -9.68 -11.61 -4.09
N ARG A 159 -9.17 -10.94 -5.13
CA ARG A 159 -8.07 -9.99 -4.97
C ARG A 159 -8.47 -8.78 -4.11
N TRP A 160 -9.68 -8.26 -4.29
CA TRP A 160 -10.19 -7.12 -3.52
C TRP A 160 -10.53 -7.52 -2.08
N ASP A 161 -11.17 -8.66 -1.88
CA ASP A 161 -11.55 -9.20 -0.57
C ASP A 161 -10.33 -9.57 0.27
N ASN A 162 -9.23 -10.00 -0.36
CA ASN A 162 -7.93 -10.24 0.30
C ASN A 162 -7.06 -8.97 0.41
N GLY A 163 -7.58 -7.81 -0.03
CA GLY A 163 -6.87 -6.54 0.04
C GLY A 163 -7.00 -5.86 1.40
N GLN A 164 -6.00 -5.06 1.75
CA GLN A 164 -6.10 -4.14 2.88
C GLN A 164 -7.01 -2.96 2.49
N LEU A 165 -8.23 -2.92 3.03
CA LEU A 165 -9.26 -1.92 2.67
C LEU A 165 -9.06 -0.55 3.33
N VAL A 166 -8.23 -0.47 4.38
CA VAL A 166 -7.93 0.78 5.09
C VAL A 166 -6.47 1.12 4.90
N LYS A 167 -6.19 2.35 4.45
CA LYS A 167 -4.84 2.84 4.23
C LYS A 167 -4.06 2.85 5.55
N ILE A 168 -2.91 2.17 5.56
CA ILE A 168 -1.91 2.26 6.64
C ILE A 168 -0.70 3.12 6.26
N THR A 169 -0.66 3.57 4.99
CA THR A 169 0.32 4.48 4.39
C THR A 169 -0.37 5.41 3.40
N GLN A 170 0.37 6.38 2.86
CA GLN A 170 0.01 7.13 1.66
C GLN A 170 0.02 6.23 0.42
N ASP A 171 -0.53 6.73 -0.70
CA ASP A 171 -0.63 6.00 -1.98
C ASP A 171 0.74 5.72 -2.63
N ASP A 172 1.77 6.45 -2.24
CA ASP A 172 3.17 6.24 -2.65
C ASP A 172 3.94 5.28 -1.71
N GLY A 173 3.26 4.71 -0.71
CA GLY A 173 3.83 3.81 0.29
C GLY A 173 4.53 4.51 1.45
N LYS A 174 4.56 5.84 1.52
CA LYS A 174 5.18 6.56 2.65
C LYS A 174 4.25 6.60 3.87
N PRO A 175 4.81 6.72 5.09
CA PRO A 175 4.00 7.01 6.27
C PRO A 175 3.23 8.32 6.14
N PHE A 176 2.13 8.45 6.88
CA PHE A 176 1.42 9.71 7.01
C PHE A 176 2.33 10.75 7.69
N TYR A 177 2.66 11.81 6.95
CA TYR A 177 3.63 12.80 7.38
C TYR A 177 2.99 13.93 8.21
N HIS A 178 3.49 14.12 9.42
CA HIS A 178 3.19 15.25 10.29
C HIS A 178 4.43 16.14 10.37
N GLY A 179 4.43 17.26 9.65
CA GLY A 179 5.61 18.11 9.46
C GLY A 179 5.93 19.04 10.63
N PHE A 180 7.01 19.81 10.47
CA PHE A 180 7.51 20.77 11.46
C PHE A 180 6.64 22.03 11.65
N ALA A 181 5.74 22.31 10.71
CA ALA A 181 4.95 23.54 10.69
C ALA A 181 3.72 23.52 11.62
N SER A 182 3.36 22.36 12.16
CA SER A 182 2.23 22.20 13.07
C SER A 182 2.58 21.29 14.23
N GLU A 183 2.03 21.60 15.40
CA GLU A 183 2.11 20.71 16.56
C GLU A 183 1.32 19.43 16.27
N THR A 184 1.87 18.28 16.68
CA THR A 184 1.19 16.99 16.58
C THR A 184 0.83 16.49 17.97
N ASP A 185 -0.46 16.32 18.24
CA ASP A 185 -0.92 15.67 19.47
C ASP A 185 -1.01 14.15 19.26
N TYR A 186 -0.13 13.42 19.94
CA TYR A 186 -0.11 11.96 19.87
C TYR A 186 -1.42 11.33 20.38
N ASN A 187 -2.17 12.00 21.25
CA ASN A 187 -3.45 11.48 21.76
C ASN A 187 -4.54 11.45 20.69
N ALA A 188 -4.47 12.34 19.70
CA ALA A 188 -5.42 12.42 18.59
C ALA A 188 -5.18 11.36 17.51
N LEU A 189 -3.97 10.78 17.44
CA LEU A 189 -3.59 9.77 16.45
C LEU A 189 -4.16 8.39 16.82
N THR A 190 -5.41 8.17 16.46
CA THR A 190 -6.21 6.99 16.85
C THR A 190 -6.52 6.05 15.68
N GLU A 191 -6.32 6.49 14.44
CA GLU A 191 -6.52 5.67 13.26
C GLU A 191 -5.37 4.68 13.07
N THR A 192 -5.66 3.47 12.59
CA THR A 192 -4.62 2.49 12.29
C THR A 192 -3.74 3.02 11.16
N GLY A 193 -2.42 3.08 11.37
CA GLY A 193 -1.51 3.58 10.35
C GLY A 193 -0.07 3.71 10.81
N MET A 194 0.81 3.94 9.83
CA MET A 194 2.20 4.32 10.02
C MET A 194 2.32 5.83 9.82
N TYR A 195 2.88 6.52 10.80
CA TYR A 195 3.05 7.97 10.80
C TYR A 195 4.52 8.32 10.93
N LEU A 196 4.94 9.39 10.26
CA LEU A 196 6.23 10.05 10.48
C LEU A 196 5.95 11.42 11.11
N ILE A 197 6.32 11.57 12.37
CA ILE A 197 6.14 12.81 13.13
C ILE A 197 7.47 13.53 13.17
N TYR A 198 7.53 14.66 12.46
CA TYR A 198 8.73 15.49 12.25
C TYR A 198 8.64 16.81 13.01
N ASN A 199 8.19 16.72 14.26
CA ASN A 199 8.16 17.77 15.28
C ASN A 199 8.22 17.08 16.65
N THR A 200 8.42 17.84 17.74
CA THR A 200 8.40 17.27 19.10
C THR A 200 7.06 16.67 19.48
N GLY A 201 5.99 17.33 19.04
CA GLY A 201 4.61 17.00 19.37
C GLY A 201 4.30 17.15 20.86
N VAL A 202 3.02 17.01 21.21
CA VAL A 202 2.52 17.00 22.59
C VAL A 202 2.01 15.60 22.93
N ASN A 203 2.07 15.26 24.23
CA ASN A 203 1.73 13.93 24.74
C ASN A 203 2.54 12.79 24.10
N GLY A 204 3.70 13.10 23.51
CA GLY A 204 4.64 12.13 22.94
C GLY A 204 5.52 11.45 24.00
N PRO A 205 6.34 10.46 23.60
CA PRO A 205 7.16 9.66 24.52
C PRO A 205 8.30 10.42 25.20
N SER A 206 8.78 11.50 24.61
CA SER A 206 9.80 12.39 25.20
C SER A 206 9.73 13.77 24.57
N PRO A 207 9.89 14.86 25.34
CA PRO A 207 9.92 16.22 24.80
C PRO A 207 11.14 16.51 23.92
N SER A 208 12.18 15.67 23.94
CA SER A 208 13.41 15.84 23.16
C SER A 208 13.39 15.20 21.77
N TYR A 209 12.38 14.38 21.45
CA TYR A 209 12.31 13.69 20.18
C TYR A 209 11.47 14.46 19.18
N ASN A 210 12.11 15.00 18.15
CA ASN A 210 11.45 15.72 17.07
C ASN A 210 11.31 14.91 15.77
N ARG A 211 11.63 13.61 15.82
CA ARG A 211 11.55 12.70 14.67
C ARG A 211 11.23 11.28 15.09
N VAL A 212 9.97 10.89 14.95
CA VAL A 212 9.43 9.61 15.41
C VAL A 212 8.67 8.91 14.29
N PHE A 213 8.96 7.61 14.09
CA PHE A 213 8.03 6.73 13.38
C PHE A 213 7.05 6.17 14.38
N LEU A 214 5.77 6.47 14.21
CA LEU A 214 4.70 6.00 15.07
C LEU A 214 3.87 4.96 14.33
N LEU A 215 3.71 3.79 14.93
CA LEU A 215 2.71 2.80 14.54
C LEU A 215 1.50 2.93 15.46
N VAL A 216 0.31 3.07 14.88
CA VAL A 216 -0.96 3.02 15.60
C VAL A 216 -1.70 1.77 15.14
N MET A 217 -2.12 0.93 16.10
CA MET A 217 -2.94 -0.25 15.85
C MET A 217 -4.23 -0.12 16.66
N SER A 218 -5.36 -0.09 15.96
CA SER A 218 -6.68 0.10 16.58
C SER A 218 -7.53 -1.18 16.50
N TYR A 219 -8.14 -1.54 17.64
CA TYR A 219 -9.15 -2.58 17.78
C TYR A 219 -10.35 -1.99 18.55
N GLY A 220 -11.24 -1.31 17.82
CA GLY A 220 -12.37 -0.60 18.40
C GLY A 220 -11.89 0.53 19.32
N THR A 221 -12.21 0.44 20.62
CA THR A 221 -11.77 1.41 21.64
C THR A 221 -10.47 1.01 22.34
N THR A 222 -9.85 -0.09 21.93
CA THR A 222 -8.52 -0.50 22.41
C THR A 222 -7.47 -0.18 21.36
N LEU A 223 -6.47 0.63 21.70
CA LEU A 223 -5.43 1.04 20.75
C LEU A 223 -4.04 0.82 21.35
N VAL A 224 -3.08 0.57 20.48
CA VAL A 224 -1.65 0.56 20.83
C VAL A 224 -0.94 1.57 19.96
N GLN A 225 -0.06 2.33 20.59
CA GLN A 225 0.91 3.18 19.93
C GLN A 225 2.31 2.67 20.21
N ILE A 226 3.14 2.56 19.17
CA ILE A 226 4.55 2.21 19.26
C ILE A 226 5.36 3.28 18.54
N ALA A 227 6.24 3.95 19.27
CA ALA A 227 7.04 5.06 18.79
C ALA A 227 8.52 4.65 18.71
N TYR A 228 9.08 4.74 17.50
CA TYR A 228 10.49 4.54 17.23
C TYR A 228 11.18 5.90 17.09
N GLU A 229 12.12 6.18 17.99
CA GLU A 229 13.01 7.34 17.88
C GLU A 229 13.95 7.14 16.70
N SER A 230 13.92 8.07 15.73
CA SER A 230 14.58 7.86 14.43
C SER A 230 15.86 8.67 14.24
N VAL A 231 16.26 9.50 15.21
CA VAL A 231 17.49 10.30 15.13
C VAL A 231 18.72 9.43 15.32
N TYR A 232 18.70 8.62 16.37
CA TYR A 232 19.78 7.70 16.73
C TYR A 232 19.34 6.23 16.65
N GLY A 233 18.03 5.95 16.53
CA GLY A 233 17.52 4.59 16.43
C GLY A 233 17.69 3.78 17.72
N LYS A 234 17.77 4.46 18.87
CA LYS A 234 18.13 3.82 20.14
C LYS A 234 16.95 3.52 21.04
N ASN A 235 15.86 4.27 20.88
CA ASN A 235 14.75 4.22 21.83
C ASN A 235 13.46 3.81 21.13
N THR A 236 12.76 2.85 21.73
CA THR A 236 11.40 2.45 21.34
C THR A 236 10.50 2.60 22.55
N TYR A 237 9.33 3.17 22.34
CA TYR A 237 8.33 3.38 23.38
C TYR A 237 6.99 2.80 22.95
N PHE A 238 6.18 2.40 23.92
CA PHE A 238 4.81 2.00 23.65
C PHE A 238 3.85 2.54 24.71
N ARG A 239 2.58 2.66 24.33
CA ARG A 239 1.47 2.91 25.25
C ARG A 239 0.18 2.33 24.70
N VAL A 240 -0.81 2.22 25.57
CA VAL A 240 -2.09 1.57 25.27
C VAL A 240 -3.24 2.50 25.66
N LEU A 241 -4.24 2.63 24.79
CA LEU A 241 -5.56 3.10 25.18
C LEU A 241 -6.38 1.86 25.51
N ARG A 242 -6.75 1.68 26.78
CA ARG A 242 -7.51 0.49 27.21
C ARG A 242 -8.96 0.61 26.73
N HIS A 243 -9.65 -0.52 26.58
CA HIS A 243 -11.05 -0.57 26.19
C HIS A 243 -11.92 0.43 26.97
N ASN A 244 -12.55 1.35 26.23
CA ASN A 244 -13.41 2.43 26.74
C ASN A 244 -12.74 3.39 27.75
N ALA A 245 -11.41 3.47 27.77
CA ALA A 245 -10.70 4.45 28.57
C ALA A 245 -10.79 5.85 27.94
N GLN A 246 -10.82 6.89 28.78
CA GLN A 246 -10.81 8.29 28.35
C GLN A 246 -9.39 8.84 28.16
N SER A 247 -8.37 8.13 28.62
CA SER A 247 -6.98 8.55 28.57
C SER A 247 -6.04 7.38 28.29
N TRP A 248 -4.93 7.70 27.62
CA TRP A 248 -3.84 6.78 27.34
C TRP A 248 -3.09 6.39 28.62
N THR A 249 -2.52 5.20 28.65
CA THR A 249 -1.48 4.89 29.65
C THR A 249 -0.27 5.79 29.44
N PRO A 250 0.59 5.96 30.47
CA PRO A 250 1.91 6.54 30.27
C PRO A 250 2.70 5.81 29.16
N TRP A 251 3.65 6.52 28.58
CA TRP A 251 4.63 5.93 27.66
C TRP A 251 5.65 5.11 28.45
N GLU A 252 5.85 3.87 28.02
CA GLU A 252 6.85 2.96 28.59
C GLU A 252 7.97 2.73 27.57
N LYS A 253 9.23 2.82 28.01
CA LYS A 253 10.39 2.53 27.17
C LYS A 253 10.62 1.02 27.09
N GLN A 254 10.81 0.50 25.88
CA GLN A 254 11.32 -0.85 25.69
C GLN A 254 12.84 -0.87 25.91
N ILE A 255 13.29 -1.67 26.87
CA ILE A 255 14.69 -1.81 27.25
C ILE A 255 15.42 -2.76 26.29
N THR A 256 16.58 -2.35 25.80
CA THR A 256 17.49 -3.16 24.98
C THR A 256 18.62 -3.76 25.81
N LEU A 257 19.33 -4.75 25.28
CA LEU A 257 20.52 -5.29 25.94
C LEU A 257 21.59 -4.21 26.16
N SER A 258 21.74 -3.27 25.22
CA SER A 258 22.65 -2.13 25.38
C SER A 258 22.25 -1.28 26.58
N ASP A 259 20.97 -0.99 26.78
CA ASP A 259 20.50 -0.24 27.96
C ASP A 259 20.81 -0.97 29.29
N VAL A 260 20.92 -2.30 29.28
CA VAL A 260 21.27 -3.12 30.47
C VAL A 260 22.78 -3.20 30.70
N LEU A 261 23.58 -3.12 29.64
CA LEU A 261 25.04 -3.18 29.71
C LEU A 261 25.70 -1.80 29.86
N GLU A 262 24.97 -0.75 29.48
CA GLU A 262 25.40 0.64 29.60
C GLU A 262 25.30 1.14 31.05
N GLY A 263 26.25 1.99 31.40
CA GLY A 263 26.41 2.62 32.70
C GLY A 263 27.70 3.42 32.68
N SER A 264 27.63 4.72 32.94
CA SER A 264 28.80 5.59 32.93
C SER A 264 29.72 5.22 34.08
N TRP A 265 31.01 5.06 33.78
CA TRP A 265 32.02 4.92 34.82
C TRP A 265 32.21 6.25 35.54
N GLU A 266 32.08 6.22 36.85
CA GLU A 266 32.39 7.32 37.75
C GLU A 266 33.65 7.00 38.55
N THR A 267 34.40 8.04 38.90
CA THR A 267 35.52 7.94 39.83
C THR A 267 35.08 8.40 41.22
N PRO A 268 35.59 7.79 42.31
CA PRO A 268 35.35 8.30 43.64
C PRO A 268 35.79 9.76 43.76
N LYS A 269 34.96 10.59 44.43
CA LYS A 269 35.28 12.01 44.68
C LYS A 269 36.61 12.20 45.40
N GLU A 270 36.96 11.25 46.27
CA GLU A 270 38.17 11.26 47.07
C GLU A 270 38.56 9.83 47.45
N ILE A 271 39.87 9.55 47.47
CA ILE A 271 40.46 8.37 48.11
C ILE A 271 41.03 8.80 49.47
N LYS A 272 40.51 8.21 50.56
CA LYS A 272 40.70 8.59 51.96
C LYS A 272 41.69 7.69 52.68
N GLY A 273 42.06 8.06 53.91
CA GLY A 273 42.75 7.16 54.85
C GLY A 273 44.17 6.76 54.44
N ASN A 274 44.90 7.66 53.77
CA ASN A 274 46.24 7.44 53.21
C ASN A 274 46.30 6.36 52.11
N TRP A 275 45.15 5.85 51.65
CA TRP A 275 45.09 5.04 50.46
C TRP A 275 45.38 5.88 49.22
N LYS A 276 45.95 5.25 48.19
CA LYS A 276 46.17 5.83 46.88
C LYS A 276 45.82 4.81 45.82
N GLU A 277 45.44 5.25 44.62
CA GLU A 277 45.36 4.34 43.48
C GLU A 277 46.73 3.71 43.22
N TYR A 278 46.74 2.42 42.92
CA TYR A 278 47.97 1.68 42.67
C TYR A 278 48.61 2.11 41.34
N ASP A 279 47.78 2.14 40.29
CA ASP A 279 48.10 2.56 38.93
C ASP A 279 46.87 3.31 38.36
N PRO A 280 46.84 4.65 38.45
CA PRO A 280 45.72 5.47 37.97
C PRO A 280 45.45 5.36 36.46
N ILE A 281 46.41 4.87 35.68
CA ILE A 281 46.31 4.81 34.22
C ILE A 281 45.68 3.48 33.81
N ASN A 282 46.21 2.36 34.32
CA ASN A 282 45.78 1.03 33.90
C ASN A 282 44.74 0.38 34.82
N LEU A 283 44.72 0.75 36.11
CA LEU A 283 43.83 0.19 37.14
C LEU A 283 43.15 1.29 37.98
N PRO A 284 42.54 2.32 37.35
CA PRO A 284 41.85 3.37 38.10
C PRO A 284 40.69 2.78 38.91
N VAL A 285 40.49 3.33 40.11
CA VAL A 285 39.33 2.98 40.92
C VAL A 285 38.12 3.70 40.35
N LYS A 286 37.17 2.90 39.89
CA LYS A 286 35.93 3.40 39.29
C LYS A 286 34.78 2.48 39.61
N TYR A 287 33.59 3.07 39.60
CA TYR A 287 32.35 2.35 39.79
C TYR A 287 31.32 2.75 38.74
N ARG A 288 30.38 1.87 38.45
CA ARG A 288 29.22 2.17 37.58
C ARG A 288 28.01 1.43 38.08
N LYS A 289 26.82 1.89 37.72
CA LYS A 289 25.55 1.22 38.00
C LYS A 289 24.78 1.05 36.70
N ASN A 290 24.30 -0.16 36.43
CA ASN A 290 23.46 -0.42 35.28
C ASN A 290 21.97 -0.18 35.59
N LEU A 291 21.11 -0.30 34.57
CA LEU A 291 19.67 -0.08 34.70
C LEU A 291 18.97 -1.07 35.67
N LEU A 292 19.58 -2.23 35.91
CA LEU A 292 19.09 -3.23 36.87
C LEU A 292 19.44 -2.88 38.32
N GLY A 293 20.25 -1.83 38.55
CA GLY A 293 20.74 -1.47 39.87
C GLY A 293 21.94 -2.31 40.33
N GLU A 294 22.63 -2.99 39.42
CA GLU A 294 23.89 -3.66 39.74
C GLU A 294 25.03 -2.64 39.68
N VAL A 295 25.74 -2.51 40.79
CA VAL A 295 26.95 -1.70 40.93
C VAL A 295 28.15 -2.58 40.70
N GLU A 296 29.04 -2.14 39.81
CA GLU A 296 30.33 -2.73 39.56
C GLU A 296 31.42 -1.81 40.06
N ILE A 297 32.37 -2.33 40.86
CA ILE A 297 33.55 -1.60 41.32
C ILE A 297 34.79 -2.33 40.83
N VAL A 298 35.68 -1.58 40.19
CA VAL A 298 36.96 -2.08 39.66
C VAL A 298 38.10 -1.12 40.01
N GLY A 299 39.32 -1.61 39.89
CA GLY A 299 40.55 -0.82 40.06
C GLY A 299 41.50 -1.45 41.06
N ALA A 300 42.57 -0.74 41.42
CA ALA A 300 43.48 -1.19 42.47
C ALA A 300 43.99 -0.02 43.30
N ILE A 301 44.21 -0.28 44.59
CA ILE A 301 44.74 0.68 45.56
C ILE A 301 45.97 0.14 46.26
N LYS A 302 46.72 1.04 46.91
CA LYS A 302 47.85 0.73 47.77
C LYS A 302 47.97 1.70 48.94
N GLY A 303 48.78 1.33 49.93
CA GLY A 303 49.06 2.12 51.12
C GLY A 303 47.90 2.06 52.12
N GLY A 304 47.64 3.16 52.82
CA GLY A 304 46.54 3.24 53.78
C GLY A 304 46.63 2.29 54.99
N ILE A 305 45.56 2.31 55.78
CA ILE A 305 45.45 1.55 57.04
C ILE A 305 44.27 0.59 56.92
N LEU A 306 44.53 -0.69 57.18
CA LEU A 306 43.50 -1.73 57.23
C LEU A 306 42.50 -1.49 58.37
N GLY A 307 41.28 -1.98 58.19
CA GLY A 307 40.22 -1.94 59.20
C GLY A 307 38.94 -1.32 58.65
N ASN A 308 38.05 -0.89 59.54
CA ASN A 308 36.79 -0.23 59.17
C ASN A 308 36.99 1.26 58.83
N ASN A 309 38.09 1.58 58.14
CA ASN A 309 38.39 2.92 57.66
C ASN A 309 38.04 2.99 56.16
N PRO A 310 37.18 3.93 55.72
CA PRO A 310 36.78 4.01 54.33
C PRO A 310 37.97 4.40 53.44
N VAL A 311 38.17 3.63 52.38
CA VAL A 311 38.98 3.99 51.21
C VAL A 311 38.26 5.09 50.43
N PHE A 312 36.96 4.93 50.20
CA PHE A 312 36.09 5.95 49.61
C PHE A 312 34.63 5.68 49.99
N ILE A 313 33.75 6.61 49.66
CA ILE A 313 32.32 6.53 49.99
C ILE A 313 31.51 6.62 48.70
N LEU A 314 30.64 5.63 48.48
CA LEU A 314 29.70 5.63 47.36
C LEU A 314 28.58 6.68 47.56
N PRO A 315 28.16 7.38 46.51
CA PRO A 315 26.96 8.21 46.54
C PRO A 315 25.71 7.39 46.89
N GLU A 316 24.66 8.07 47.35
CA GLU A 316 23.46 7.43 47.93
C GLU A 316 22.80 6.43 46.97
N GLU A 317 22.74 6.77 45.69
CA GLU A 317 22.16 5.96 44.64
C GLU A 317 22.99 4.71 44.28
N TYR A 318 24.22 4.57 44.79
CA TYR A 318 25.12 3.43 44.58
C TYR A 318 25.26 2.53 45.83
N ARG A 319 24.57 2.86 46.94
CA ARG A 319 24.73 2.13 48.20
C ARG A 319 24.04 0.76 48.16
N PRO A 320 24.60 -0.27 48.82
CA PRO A 320 23.94 -1.56 48.95
C PRO A 320 22.82 -1.51 49.99
N GLN A 321 21.80 -2.37 49.84
CA GLN A 321 20.69 -2.50 50.82
C GLN A 321 21.15 -3.07 52.18
N GLN A 322 22.22 -3.87 52.16
CA GLN A 322 22.83 -4.45 53.35
C GLN A 322 24.35 -4.41 53.24
N ALA A 323 25.04 -4.57 54.38
CA ALA A 323 26.48 -4.67 54.38
C ALA A 323 26.94 -5.91 53.59
N ILE A 324 27.86 -5.71 52.66
CA ILE A 324 28.39 -6.76 51.78
C ILE A 324 29.90 -6.92 52.00
N HIS A 325 30.38 -8.14 51.88
CA HIS A 325 31.79 -8.46 52.02
C HIS A 325 32.30 -9.14 50.76
N PHE A 326 33.51 -8.77 50.35
CA PHE A 326 34.19 -9.35 49.21
C PHE A 326 35.58 -9.79 49.59
N VAL A 327 36.02 -10.90 48.98
CA VAL A 327 37.40 -11.35 49.04
C VAL A 327 38.02 -11.14 47.67
N GLY A 328 39.14 -10.44 47.61
CA GLY A 328 39.87 -10.18 46.35
C GLY A 328 41.37 -10.40 46.51
N ILE A 329 42.13 -10.13 45.46
CA ILE A 329 43.58 -10.37 45.42
C ILE A 329 44.31 -9.27 46.21
N ALA A 330 45.38 -9.66 46.90
CA ALA A 330 46.28 -8.75 47.60
C ALA A 330 47.74 -8.97 47.15
N SER A 331 48.62 -8.02 47.47
CA SER A 331 50.06 -8.10 47.20
C SER A 331 50.68 -9.35 47.79
N SER A 332 51.58 -10.01 47.06
CA SER A 332 52.50 -11.06 47.57
C SER A 332 53.91 -10.53 47.88
N ILE A 333 54.11 -9.21 47.87
CA ILE A 333 55.43 -8.61 48.18
C ILE A 333 55.83 -9.01 49.60
N GLY A 334 57.05 -9.50 49.76
CA GLY A 334 57.56 -10.03 51.04
C GLY A 334 57.05 -11.43 51.42
N THR A 335 56.17 -12.04 50.60
CA THR A 335 55.71 -13.44 50.75
C THR A 335 55.74 -14.20 49.42
N PRO A 336 56.92 -14.38 48.78
CA PRO A 336 57.01 -15.00 47.47
C PRO A 336 56.40 -16.42 47.43
N GLY A 337 55.64 -16.72 46.38
CA GLY A 337 55.04 -18.04 46.17
C GLY A 337 53.77 -18.32 46.98
N VAL A 338 53.30 -17.38 47.80
CA VAL A 338 52.06 -17.52 48.58
C VAL A 338 50.97 -16.62 47.99
N PRO A 339 49.84 -17.16 47.50
CA PRO A 339 48.70 -16.35 47.09
C PRO A 339 48.13 -15.55 48.27
N GLN A 340 47.94 -14.25 48.07
CA GLN A 340 47.43 -13.35 49.10
C GLN A 340 46.06 -12.80 48.72
N PHE A 341 45.20 -12.64 49.72
CA PHE A 341 43.84 -12.13 49.57
C PHE A 341 43.54 -11.05 50.61
N HIS A 342 42.56 -10.20 50.32
CA HIS A 342 42.07 -9.19 51.25
C HIS A 342 40.56 -9.36 51.46
N ARG A 343 40.05 -8.80 52.55
CA ARG A 343 38.61 -8.67 52.81
C ARG A 343 38.19 -7.21 52.72
N THR A 344 37.24 -6.92 51.84
CA THR A 344 36.59 -5.60 51.72
C THR A 344 35.18 -5.67 52.29
N LEU A 345 34.79 -4.67 53.05
CA LEU A 345 33.41 -4.41 53.48
C LEU A 345 32.89 -3.20 52.70
N ILE A 346 31.65 -3.29 52.22
CA ILE A 346 30.85 -2.12 51.85
C ILE A 346 29.66 -2.08 52.78
N ASP A 347 29.58 -1.07 53.62
CA ASP A 347 28.45 -0.90 54.52
C ASP A 347 27.24 -0.24 53.83
N LYS A 348 26.09 -0.23 54.52
CA LYS A 348 24.85 0.40 54.02
C LYS A 348 24.97 1.91 53.77
N ASN A 349 25.97 2.56 54.35
CA ASN A 349 26.23 3.99 54.16
C ASN A 349 27.14 4.25 52.95
N GLY A 350 27.57 3.20 52.25
CA GLY A 350 28.44 3.27 51.08
C GLY A 350 29.92 3.33 51.41
N ASN A 351 30.33 3.11 52.67
CA ASN A 351 31.76 3.11 53.03
C ASN A 351 32.42 1.84 52.49
N VAL A 352 33.38 2.00 51.57
CA VAL A 352 34.20 0.91 51.04
C VAL A 352 35.48 0.79 51.87
N CYS A 353 35.59 -0.25 52.69
CA CYS A 353 36.67 -0.42 53.68
C CYS A 353 37.46 -1.70 53.42
N VAL A 354 38.78 -1.64 53.32
CA VAL A 354 39.64 -2.83 53.28
C VAL A 354 39.96 -3.24 54.71
N GLN A 355 39.30 -4.28 55.20
CA GLN A 355 39.33 -4.67 56.61
C GLN A 355 40.58 -5.45 56.99
N SER A 356 41.04 -6.34 56.12
CA SER A 356 42.20 -7.20 56.37
C SER A 356 42.88 -7.64 55.09
N SER A 357 44.14 -8.04 55.21
CA SER A 357 44.96 -8.67 54.16
C SER A 357 45.65 -9.89 54.76
N SER A 358 45.77 -10.97 54.01
CA SER A 358 46.48 -12.17 54.45
C SER A 358 48.01 -12.00 54.38
N ASN A 359 48.51 -10.96 53.70
CA ASN A 359 49.94 -10.66 53.64
C ASN A 359 50.37 -9.91 54.91
N ASN A 360 51.02 -10.60 55.83
CA ASN A 360 51.50 -10.00 57.08
C ASN A 360 52.81 -9.20 56.94
N ALA A 361 53.53 -9.31 55.81
CA ALA A 361 54.78 -8.59 55.58
C ALA A 361 54.52 -7.20 54.96
N ASN A 362 53.71 -7.17 53.89
CA ASN A 362 53.38 -5.94 53.16
C ASN A 362 51.89 -5.92 52.81
N PRO A 363 51.01 -5.72 53.80
CA PRO A 363 49.57 -5.99 53.69
C PRO A 363 48.83 -5.16 52.65
N THR A 364 49.35 -3.98 52.30
CA THR A 364 48.62 -2.98 51.52
C THR A 364 49.37 -2.47 50.29
N GLU A 365 50.41 -3.16 49.83
CA GLU A 365 51.16 -2.73 48.64
C GLU A 365 50.36 -2.84 47.34
N PHE A 366 49.32 -3.68 47.33
CA PHE A 366 48.41 -3.90 46.20
C PHE A 366 47.12 -4.55 46.71
N ILE A 367 45.98 -3.94 46.43
CA ILE A 367 44.63 -4.43 46.75
C ILE A 367 43.74 -4.20 45.53
N THR A 368 43.13 -5.24 44.98
CA THR A 368 42.27 -5.12 43.79
C THR A 368 40.80 -5.00 44.14
N PHE A 369 40.07 -4.16 43.42
CA PHE A 369 38.62 -4.21 43.34
C PHE A 369 38.19 -4.83 42.00
N GLY A 370 37.17 -5.68 42.05
CA GLY A 370 36.68 -6.44 40.90
C GLY A 370 35.47 -7.27 41.27
N PHE A 371 34.40 -6.59 41.70
CA PHE A 371 33.19 -7.25 42.18
C PHE A 371 31.94 -6.44 41.83
N LYS A 372 30.78 -7.11 41.94
CA LYS A 372 29.47 -6.54 41.69
C LYS A 372 28.51 -6.80 42.84
N PHE A 373 27.57 -5.90 43.05
CA PHE A 373 26.46 -6.07 44.01
C PHE A 373 25.22 -5.33 43.54
N SER A 374 24.06 -5.66 44.12
CA SER A 374 22.81 -4.98 43.82
C SER A 374 22.52 -3.87 44.84
N THR A 375 21.97 -2.75 44.35
CA THR A 375 21.37 -1.69 45.18
C THR A 375 19.88 -1.94 45.45
N ARG A 376 19.30 -3.02 44.91
CA ARG A 376 17.89 -3.38 45.09
C ARG A 376 17.69 -4.41 46.20
#